data_AF-A0A2M8PRP5-F1
#
_entry.id   AF-A0A2M8PRP5-F1
#
_cell.length_a   1.000
_cell.length_b   1.000
_cell.length_c   1.000
_cell.angle_alpha   90.00
_cell.angle_beta   90.00
_cell.angle_gamma   90.00
#
_symmetry.space_group_name_H-M   'P 1'
#
loop_
_entity.id
_entity.type
_entity.pdbx_description
1 polymer ?
#
loop_
_entity_poly.entity_id
_entity_poly.type
_entity_poly.pdbx_seq_one_letter_code
_entity_poly.pdbx_strand_id
1 'polypeptide(L)'
;MQLVEHPRGSYRFLTGIAPYSSGVIAMPDYEIVHVVLHPMLPYQAGFEMVDRFLAEVGRPRQALCAIQLRSPRPLSFEGFAAFNESYQVLLQKWDLWVDGLNPIARTNIVPAIRPPTEPSLFAFAYTRPTRDSDSVPTFIVAGAGDLVEQRLSPDAIVRAGETSVDALREKAATVMATMQARLDGLQVGWADVTTVDVYTIHILQPHLTATILGVMRPSTLHDVHWFYSRPPIIDVEFEMDMRGVRHEIRLPTTR
;
A
#
# COMPACT_ATOMS: atom_id res chain seq x y z
N MET A 1 14.98 -0.87 8.18
CA MET A 1 13.70 -0.19 8.49
C MET A 1 13.59 -0.07 10.01
N GLN A 2 12.95 0.98 10.52
CA GLN A 2 12.74 1.23 11.96
C GLN A 2 11.26 1.52 12.20
N LEU A 3 10.71 1.03 13.31
CA LEU A 3 9.32 1.28 13.68
C LEU A 3 9.24 2.54 14.54
N VAL A 4 8.51 3.56 14.09
CA VAL A 4 8.44 4.89 14.71
C VAL A 4 7.00 5.20 15.10
N GLU A 5 6.79 5.77 16.28
CA GLU A 5 5.47 6.18 16.75
C GLU A 5 5.00 7.48 16.12
N HIS A 6 3.75 7.52 15.64
CA HIS A 6 3.12 8.73 15.16
C HIS A 6 2.46 9.48 16.34
N PRO A 7 2.97 10.66 16.76
CA PRO A 7 2.60 11.30 18.03
C PRO A 7 1.12 11.73 18.12
N ARG A 8 0.47 11.95 16.98
CA ARG A 8 -0.94 12.40 16.90
C ARG A 8 -1.87 11.44 16.14
N GLY A 9 -1.33 10.32 15.67
CA GLY A 9 -1.97 9.48 14.64
C GLY A 9 -2.52 8.18 15.18
N SER A 10 -2.10 7.77 16.38
CA SER A 10 -2.51 6.50 17.00
C SER A 10 -2.08 5.25 16.20
N TYR A 11 -0.96 5.34 15.49
CA TYR A 11 -0.28 4.22 14.83
C TYR A 11 1.24 4.36 14.94
N ARG A 12 1.95 3.27 14.69
CA ARG A 12 3.39 3.26 14.42
C ARG A 12 3.60 3.00 12.92
N PHE A 13 4.63 3.60 12.33
CA PHE A 13 5.00 3.40 10.93
C PHE A 13 6.41 2.83 10.81
N LEU A 14 6.57 1.87 9.90
CA LEU A 14 7.86 1.29 9.56
C LEU A 14 8.52 2.19 8.51
N THR A 15 9.69 2.73 8.80
CA THR A 15 10.38 3.63 7.86
C THR A 15 10.57 3.00 6.49
N GLY A 16 10.41 3.82 5.46
CA GLY A 16 10.53 3.42 4.06
C GLY A 16 11.37 4.42 3.28
N ILE A 17 10.94 4.68 2.05
CA ILE A 17 11.58 5.64 1.16
C ILE A 17 10.82 6.97 1.17
N ALA A 18 11.39 8.05 0.65
CA ALA A 18 10.75 9.38 0.71
C ALA A 18 9.26 9.41 0.28
N PRO A 19 8.84 8.67 -0.77
CA PRO A 19 7.42 8.64 -1.17
C PRO A 19 6.44 7.96 -0.22
N TYR A 20 6.87 7.07 0.69
CA TYR A 20 5.98 6.33 1.60
C TYR A 20 6.73 5.55 2.69
N SER A 21 6.03 5.31 3.81
CA SER A 21 6.45 4.34 4.81
C SER A 21 6.27 2.91 4.27
N SER A 22 7.08 1.97 4.77
CA SER A 22 7.01 0.56 4.35
C SER A 22 5.75 -0.15 4.85
N GLY A 23 5.11 0.41 5.87
CA GLY A 23 3.87 -0.10 6.44
C GLY A 23 3.52 0.63 7.73
N VAL A 24 2.32 0.39 8.24
CA VAL A 24 1.77 1.00 9.45
C VAL A 24 1.04 -0.05 10.27
N ILE A 25 1.07 0.10 11.60
CA ILE A 25 0.37 -0.77 12.55
C ILE A 25 -0.31 0.09 13.61
N ALA A 26 -1.55 -0.25 13.97
CA ALA A 26 -2.29 0.47 15.01
C ALA A 26 -1.56 0.41 16.36
N MET A 27 -1.67 1.48 17.15
CA MET A 27 -1.27 1.46 18.57
C MET A 27 -2.33 0.72 19.42
N PRO A 28 -1.99 0.32 20.66
CA PRO A 28 -2.96 -0.23 21.61
C PRO A 28 -4.20 0.68 21.73
N ASP A 29 -5.38 0.07 21.91
CA ASP A 29 -6.70 0.74 21.96
C ASP A 29 -7.16 1.38 20.64
N TYR A 30 -6.42 1.17 19.54
CA TYR A 30 -6.79 1.62 18.20
C TYR A 30 -6.82 0.48 17.20
N GLU A 31 -7.53 0.71 16.11
CA GLU A 31 -7.53 -0.16 14.94
C GLU A 31 -7.41 0.65 13.66
N ILE A 32 -6.84 0.03 12.63
CA ILE A 32 -6.83 0.55 11.27
C ILE A 32 -8.06 0.04 10.53
N VAL A 33 -8.81 0.97 9.96
CA VAL A 33 -9.95 0.71 9.08
C VAL A 33 -9.54 1.05 7.65
N HIS A 34 -9.80 0.12 6.72
CA HIS A 34 -9.60 0.36 5.29
C HIS A 34 -10.90 0.87 4.65
N VAL A 35 -10.81 1.92 3.84
CA VAL A 35 -11.95 2.59 3.23
C VAL A 35 -11.74 2.69 1.73
N VAL A 36 -12.59 2.01 0.96
CA VAL A 36 -12.59 2.04 -0.51
C VAL A 36 -13.58 3.07 -1.03
N LEU A 37 -13.11 3.94 -1.91
CA LEU A 37 -13.93 4.98 -2.54
C LEU A 37 -14.68 4.43 -3.75
N HIS A 38 -15.95 4.80 -3.88
CA HIS A 38 -16.75 4.41 -5.04
C HIS A 38 -17.65 5.55 -5.54
N PRO A 39 -17.39 6.12 -6.74
CA PRO A 39 -16.16 5.96 -7.54
C PRO A 39 -14.91 6.52 -6.84
N MET A 40 -13.72 6.16 -7.34
CA MET A 40 -12.47 6.83 -6.97
C MET A 40 -12.47 8.31 -7.39
N LEU A 41 -11.67 9.13 -6.72
CA LEU A 41 -11.58 10.58 -6.97
C LEU A 41 -10.15 10.97 -7.39
N PRO A 42 -9.95 12.03 -8.18
CA PRO A 42 -8.63 12.64 -8.35
C PRO A 42 -7.96 12.85 -6.99
N TYR A 43 -6.69 12.47 -6.84
CA TYR A 43 -6.14 12.26 -5.49
C TYR A 43 -6.19 13.51 -4.61
N GLN A 44 -6.06 14.72 -5.18
CA GLN A 44 -6.19 15.97 -4.41
C GLN A 44 -7.60 16.16 -3.84
N ALA A 45 -8.64 15.97 -4.65
CA ALA A 45 -10.03 15.97 -4.19
C ALA A 45 -10.32 14.78 -3.24
N GLY A 46 -9.65 13.65 -3.47
CA GLY A 46 -9.67 12.49 -2.58
C GLY A 46 -9.15 12.84 -1.18
N PHE A 47 -8.04 13.58 -1.08
CA PHE A 47 -7.54 14.08 0.19
C PHE A 47 -8.58 14.98 0.86
N GLU A 48 -9.12 15.99 0.19
CA GLU A 48 -10.19 16.84 0.76
C GLU A 48 -11.40 16.04 1.28
N MET A 49 -11.78 14.97 0.58
CA MET A 49 -12.81 14.05 1.05
C MET A 49 -12.37 13.31 2.32
N VAL A 50 -11.12 12.80 2.38
CA VAL A 50 -10.57 12.17 3.58
C VAL A 50 -10.61 13.11 4.79
N ASP A 51 -10.27 14.39 4.63
CA ASP A 51 -10.34 15.36 5.74
C ASP A 51 -11.76 15.52 6.28
N ARG A 52 -12.75 15.68 5.38
CA ARG A 52 -14.16 15.74 5.80
C ARG A 52 -14.59 14.46 6.50
N PHE A 53 -14.25 13.30 5.93
CA PHE A 53 -14.59 12.00 6.52
C PHE A 53 -13.97 11.85 7.91
N LEU A 54 -12.68 12.14 8.08
CA LEU A 54 -11.99 12.06 9.36
C LEU A 54 -12.61 13.00 10.39
N ALA A 55 -12.93 14.23 10.01
CA ALA A 55 -13.63 15.17 10.88
C ALA A 55 -15.01 14.63 11.32
N GLU A 56 -15.80 14.06 10.39
CA GLU A 56 -17.11 13.45 10.68
C GLU A 56 -17.01 12.28 11.67
N VAL A 57 -15.95 11.46 11.59
CA VAL A 57 -15.69 10.35 12.53
C VAL A 57 -14.87 10.77 13.76
N GLY A 58 -14.66 12.07 13.97
CA GLY A 58 -13.98 12.62 15.15
C GLY A 58 -12.48 12.30 15.21
N ARG A 59 -11.81 12.18 14.08
CA ARG A 59 -10.38 11.88 13.96
C ARG A 59 -9.62 13.05 13.31
N PRO A 60 -8.38 13.33 13.75
CA PRO A 60 -7.54 14.34 13.10
C PRO A 60 -7.01 13.83 11.76
N ARG A 61 -6.55 14.72 10.88
CA ARG A 61 -5.87 14.34 9.62
C ARG A 61 -4.72 13.37 9.85
N GLN A 62 -4.01 13.54 10.95
CA GLN A 62 -2.89 12.69 11.36
C GLN A 62 -3.28 11.24 11.63
N ALA A 63 -4.57 10.90 11.74
CA ALA A 63 -5.03 9.51 11.81
C ALA A 63 -4.98 8.79 10.45
N LEU A 64 -4.86 9.51 9.33
CA LEU A 64 -4.58 8.93 8.02
C LEU A 64 -3.22 8.21 8.08
N CYS A 65 -3.19 6.93 7.74
CA CYS A 65 -1.99 6.11 7.84
C CYS A 65 -1.63 5.38 6.54
N ALA A 66 -2.58 5.24 5.60
CA ALA A 66 -2.27 4.68 4.28
C ALA A 66 -3.17 5.25 3.18
N ILE A 67 -2.67 5.22 1.94
CA ILE A 67 -3.48 5.51 0.74
C ILE A 67 -3.17 4.51 -0.38
N GLN A 68 -4.17 4.24 -1.23
CA GLN A 68 -4.02 3.47 -2.46
C GLN A 68 -4.41 4.34 -3.65
N LEU A 69 -3.48 4.49 -4.59
CA LEU A 69 -3.63 5.28 -5.80
C LEU A 69 -3.80 4.39 -7.04
N ARG A 70 -4.48 4.95 -8.04
CA ARG A 70 -4.61 4.41 -9.39
C ARG A 70 -4.15 5.49 -10.36
N SER A 71 -3.14 5.20 -11.17
CA SER A 71 -2.51 6.12 -12.11
C SER A 71 -2.96 5.85 -13.56
N PRO A 72 -2.93 6.87 -14.44
CA PRO A 72 -3.40 6.73 -15.84
C PRO A 72 -2.50 5.83 -16.68
N ARG A 73 -1.19 5.81 -16.39
CA ARG A 73 -0.16 5.06 -17.12
C ARG A 73 1.06 4.86 -16.24
N PRO A 74 1.93 3.88 -16.54
CA PRO A 74 3.23 3.78 -15.87
C PRO A 74 4.10 4.98 -16.23
N LEU A 75 4.96 5.39 -15.31
CA LEU A 75 5.87 6.53 -15.45
C LEU A 75 7.31 6.04 -15.59
N SER A 76 8.17 6.86 -16.19
CA SER A 76 9.62 6.68 -16.03
C SER A 76 10.02 6.91 -14.56
N PHE A 77 11.22 6.49 -14.16
CA PHE A 77 11.72 6.79 -12.81
C PHE A 77 11.74 8.30 -12.51
N GLU A 78 12.17 9.12 -13.47
CA GLU A 78 12.13 10.59 -13.36
C GLU A 78 10.69 11.11 -13.22
N GLY A 79 9.77 10.64 -14.07
CA GLY A 79 8.36 11.03 -13.98
C GLY A 79 7.72 10.62 -12.66
N PHE A 80 8.10 9.45 -12.13
CA PHE A 80 7.64 8.98 -10.82
C PHE A 80 8.24 9.82 -9.69
N ALA A 81 9.51 10.24 -9.78
CA ALA A 81 10.13 11.15 -8.83
C ALA A 81 9.41 12.51 -8.80
N ALA A 82 9.16 13.13 -9.96
CA ALA A 82 8.43 14.40 -10.07
C ALA A 82 6.99 14.30 -9.51
N PHE A 83 6.30 13.18 -9.78
CA PHE A 83 5.00 12.89 -9.16
C PHE A 83 5.10 12.83 -7.63
N ASN A 84 6.12 12.14 -7.12
CA ASN A 84 6.32 11.99 -5.67
C ASN A 84 6.72 13.30 -4.99
N GLU A 85 7.42 14.22 -5.65
CA GLU A 85 7.68 15.56 -5.11
C GLU A 85 6.39 16.33 -4.86
N SER A 86 5.49 16.34 -5.86
CA SER A 86 4.18 16.99 -5.73
C SER A 86 3.33 16.36 -4.61
N TYR A 87 3.36 15.04 -4.50
CA TYR A 87 2.69 14.31 -3.42
C TYR A 87 3.28 14.65 -2.04
N GLN A 88 4.61 14.73 -1.91
CA GLN A 88 5.26 15.08 -0.64
C GLN A 88 4.92 16.50 -0.19
N VAL A 89 4.87 17.46 -1.12
CA VAL A 89 4.42 18.83 -0.83
C VAL A 89 2.99 18.84 -0.29
N LEU A 90 2.09 18.01 -0.84
CA LEU A 90 0.72 17.86 -0.32
C LEU A 90 0.73 17.35 1.13
N LEU A 91 1.49 16.28 1.42
CA LEU A 91 1.56 15.72 2.78
C LEU A 91 2.14 16.72 3.79
N GLN A 92 3.13 17.52 3.40
CA GLN A 92 3.69 18.57 4.24
C GLN A 92 2.69 19.69 4.50
N LYS A 93 1.96 20.16 3.47
CA LYS A 93 0.86 21.12 3.63
C LYS A 93 -0.23 20.63 4.58
N TRP A 94 -0.39 19.31 4.68
CA TRP A 94 -1.35 18.66 5.56
C TRP A 94 -0.82 18.38 6.98
N ASP A 95 0.42 18.77 7.27
CA ASP A 95 1.06 18.53 8.58
C ASP A 95 1.04 17.04 8.97
N LEU A 96 1.34 16.18 7.99
CA LEU A 96 1.37 14.72 8.15
C LEU A 96 2.76 14.15 8.38
N TRP A 97 3.83 14.93 8.17
CA TRP A 97 5.18 14.43 8.37
C TRP A 97 5.51 14.31 9.86
N VAL A 98 6.31 13.30 10.19
CA VAL A 98 6.82 13.08 11.55
C VAL A 98 8.33 13.19 11.49
N ASP A 99 8.89 14.25 12.07
CA ASP A 99 10.33 14.48 12.17
C ASP A 99 11.11 14.31 10.85
N GLY A 100 10.57 14.84 9.75
CA GLY A 100 11.21 14.72 8.43
C GLY A 100 10.93 13.39 7.71
N LEU A 101 10.07 12.53 8.27
CA LEU A 101 9.70 11.23 7.69
C LEU A 101 8.25 11.26 7.22
N ASN A 102 7.99 10.56 6.12
CA ASN A 102 6.65 10.32 5.61
C ASN A 102 6.07 9.06 6.28
N PRO A 103 5.04 9.17 7.14
CA PRO A 103 4.50 8.03 7.86
C PRO A 103 3.46 7.25 7.06
N ILE A 104 3.03 7.77 5.90
CA ILE A 104 1.91 7.23 5.14
C ILE A 104 2.37 6.05 4.28
N ALA A 105 1.79 4.87 4.51
CA ALA A 105 1.98 3.71 3.64
C ALA A 105 1.25 3.94 2.32
N ARG A 106 1.80 3.45 1.21
CA ARG A 106 1.21 3.70 -0.12
C ARG A 106 1.33 2.52 -1.06
N THR A 107 0.26 2.31 -1.80
CA THR A 107 0.28 1.55 -3.06
C THR A 107 -0.12 2.48 -4.19
N ASN A 108 0.53 2.40 -5.35
CA ASN A 108 0.12 3.11 -6.55
C ASN A 108 0.26 2.17 -7.73
N ILE A 109 -0.82 1.91 -8.48
CA ILE A 109 -0.78 1.01 -9.63
C ILE A 109 -1.50 1.62 -10.81
N VAL A 110 -1.40 0.98 -11.98
CA VAL A 110 -2.03 1.41 -13.22
C VAL A 110 -3.00 0.34 -13.69
N PRO A 111 -4.32 0.56 -13.63
CA PRO A 111 -5.29 -0.38 -14.17
C PRO A 111 -5.05 -0.60 -15.67
N ALA A 112 -5.02 -1.87 -16.10
CA ALA A 112 -4.78 -2.17 -17.51
C ALA A 112 -6.02 -1.93 -18.38
N ILE A 113 -7.20 -1.97 -17.78
CA ILE A 113 -8.49 -1.75 -18.44
C ILE A 113 -9.14 -0.54 -17.80
N ARG A 114 -9.48 0.46 -18.63
CA ARG A 114 -10.11 1.73 -18.20
C ARG A 114 -9.37 2.39 -17.01
N PRO A 115 -8.08 2.72 -17.17
CA PRO A 115 -7.38 3.51 -16.16
C PRO A 115 -8.07 4.87 -15.97
N PRO A 116 -7.90 5.52 -14.81
CA PRO A 116 -8.37 6.90 -14.64
C PRO A 116 -7.65 7.85 -15.61
N THR A 117 -8.21 9.03 -15.83
CA THR A 117 -7.60 10.08 -16.66
C THR A 117 -6.46 10.81 -15.96
N GLU A 118 -6.43 10.77 -14.62
CA GLU A 118 -5.41 11.37 -13.76
C GLU A 118 -5.19 10.53 -12.50
N PRO A 119 -4.06 10.67 -11.77
CA PRO A 119 -3.83 9.94 -10.53
C PRO A 119 -4.98 10.11 -9.55
N SER A 120 -5.59 8.99 -9.16
CA SER A 120 -6.85 8.98 -8.41
C SER A 120 -6.68 8.16 -7.13
N LEU A 121 -7.25 8.66 -6.03
CA LEU A 121 -7.35 7.98 -4.75
C LEU A 121 -8.45 6.91 -4.84
N PHE A 122 -8.05 5.65 -4.72
CA PHE A 122 -8.95 4.50 -4.72
C PHE A 122 -9.38 4.09 -3.32
N ALA A 123 -8.45 4.11 -2.37
CA ALA A 123 -8.74 3.80 -0.98
C ALA A 123 -7.81 4.57 -0.05
N PHE A 124 -8.19 4.66 1.21
CA PHE A 124 -7.35 5.15 2.30
C PHE A 124 -7.55 4.28 3.53
N ALA A 125 -6.63 4.38 4.49
CA ALA A 125 -6.76 3.74 5.78
C ALA A 125 -6.48 4.75 6.90
N TYR A 126 -7.22 4.62 7.99
CA TYR A 126 -7.10 5.52 9.13
C TYR A 126 -7.26 4.78 10.45
N THR A 127 -6.79 5.39 11.53
CA THR A 127 -6.97 4.85 12.88
C THR A 127 -8.25 5.33 13.54
N ARG A 128 -8.95 4.43 14.23
CA ARG A 128 -10.04 4.76 15.15
C ARG A 128 -9.87 4.04 16.50
N PRO A 129 -10.39 4.59 17.61
CA PRO A 129 -10.43 3.87 18.87
C PRO A 129 -11.21 2.57 18.73
N THR A 130 -10.74 1.51 19.40
CA THR A 130 -11.47 0.24 19.56
C THR A 130 -11.61 -0.07 21.04
N ARG A 131 -12.70 -0.73 21.42
CA ARG A 131 -12.91 -1.24 22.79
C ARG A 131 -12.31 -2.64 22.99
N ASP A 132 -11.84 -3.24 21.91
CA ASP A 132 -11.30 -4.59 21.89
C ASP A 132 -9.76 -4.52 21.92
N SER A 133 -9.21 -4.18 23.09
CA SER A 133 -7.76 -4.01 23.29
C SER A 133 -6.97 -5.32 23.18
N ASP A 134 -7.67 -6.46 23.31
CA ASP A 134 -7.10 -7.81 23.18
C ASP A 134 -7.17 -8.35 21.74
N SER A 135 -7.61 -7.52 20.79
CA SER A 135 -7.79 -7.91 19.40
C SER A 135 -6.47 -8.05 18.63
N VAL A 136 -6.48 -8.94 17.63
CA VAL A 136 -5.40 -9.14 16.64
C VAL A 136 -4.94 -7.79 16.07
N PRO A 137 -3.62 -7.52 15.97
CA PRO A 137 -3.11 -6.26 15.45
C PRO A 137 -3.68 -5.95 14.07
N THR A 138 -3.97 -4.67 13.83
CA THR A 138 -4.40 -4.20 12.49
C THR A 138 -3.30 -3.37 11.87
N PHE A 139 -3.03 -3.59 10.59
CA PHE A 139 -1.88 -3.04 9.88
C PHE A 139 -2.11 -2.96 8.38
N ILE A 140 -1.34 -2.10 7.71
CA ILE A 140 -1.23 -1.99 6.25
C ILE A 140 0.25 -2.12 5.89
N VAL A 141 0.57 -2.95 4.90
CA VAL A 141 1.88 -3.03 4.27
C VAL A 141 1.82 -2.28 2.94
N ALA A 142 2.77 -1.38 2.69
CA ALA A 142 2.80 -0.61 1.45
C ALA A 142 3.03 -1.50 0.22
N GLY A 143 2.78 -0.96 -0.98
CA GLY A 143 3.13 -1.62 -2.23
C GLY A 143 4.64 -1.80 -2.39
N ALA A 144 5.06 -2.90 -3.01
CA ALA A 144 6.43 -3.12 -3.46
C ALA A 144 6.46 -3.76 -4.83
N GLY A 145 7.17 -3.13 -5.77
CA GLY A 145 7.47 -3.69 -7.09
C GLY A 145 8.66 -4.65 -7.04
N ASP A 146 8.92 -5.33 -8.17
CA ASP A 146 10.05 -6.24 -8.39
C ASP A 146 11.40 -5.52 -8.54
N LEU A 147 11.74 -4.74 -7.50
CA LEU A 147 12.96 -3.98 -7.35
C LEU A 147 13.82 -4.57 -6.22
N VAL A 148 15.10 -4.83 -6.51
CA VAL A 148 16.09 -5.23 -5.51
C VAL A 148 16.22 -4.12 -4.46
N GLU A 149 16.06 -4.49 -3.19
CA GLU A 149 16.10 -3.59 -2.02
C GLU A 149 15.14 -2.39 -2.12
N GLN A 150 14.12 -2.46 -2.99
CA GLN A 150 13.19 -1.37 -3.25
C GLN A 150 13.88 -0.06 -3.71
N ARG A 151 15.06 -0.17 -4.34
CA ARG A 151 15.79 0.98 -4.89
C ARG A 151 15.13 1.45 -6.18
N LEU A 152 14.75 2.73 -6.22
CA LEU A 152 14.07 3.34 -7.37
C LEU A 152 15.05 3.67 -8.51
N SER A 153 15.60 2.63 -9.15
CA SER A 153 16.55 2.76 -10.26
C SER A 153 16.35 1.66 -11.30
N PRO A 154 16.59 1.91 -12.61
CA PRO A 154 16.42 0.89 -13.65
C PRO A 154 17.24 -0.39 -13.42
N ASP A 155 18.46 -0.26 -12.90
CA ASP A 155 19.36 -1.38 -12.62
C ASP A 155 18.92 -2.23 -11.42
N ALA A 156 17.94 -1.77 -10.64
CA ALA A 156 17.35 -2.53 -9.55
C ALA A 156 16.19 -3.43 -10.01
N ILE A 157 15.70 -3.30 -11.25
CA ILE A 157 14.61 -4.13 -11.76
C ILE A 157 15.09 -5.58 -11.91
N VAL A 158 14.43 -6.49 -11.22
CA VAL A 158 14.71 -7.93 -11.29
C VAL A 158 14.44 -8.40 -12.71
N ARG A 159 15.46 -8.90 -13.42
CA ARG A 159 15.31 -9.41 -14.80
C ARG A 159 14.57 -8.42 -15.72
N ALA A 160 15.11 -7.21 -15.81
CA ALA A 160 14.54 -6.11 -16.59
C ALA A 160 14.19 -6.53 -18.03
N GLY A 161 12.97 -6.20 -18.46
CA GLY A 161 12.45 -6.52 -19.79
C GLY A 161 12.03 -7.98 -20.01
N GLU A 162 12.29 -8.88 -19.05
CA GLU A 162 11.89 -10.29 -19.18
C GLU A 162 10.51 -10.56 -18.55
N THR A 163 9.65 -11.27 -19.31
CA THR A 163 8.28 -11.65 -18.88
C THR A 163 8.01 -13.14 -19.05
N SER A 164 9.08 -13.94 -19.17
CA SER A 164 8.96 -15.41 -19.15
C SER A 164 8.40 -15.88 -17.79
N VAL A 165 7.85 -17.09 -17.75
CA VAL A 165 7.36 -17.69 -16.49
C VAL A 165 8.46 -17.71 -15.42
N ASP A 166 9.70 -18.06 -15.78
CA ASP A 166 10.79 -18.07 -14.81
C ASP A 166 11.15 -16.65 -14.34
N ALA A 167 11.10 -15.65 -15.22
CA ALA A 167 11.34 -14.25 -14.85
C ALA A 167 10.27 -13.73 -13.89
N LEU A 168 8.99 -13.96 -14.20
CA LEU A 168 7.88 -13.56 -13.35
C LEU A 168 7.90 -14.29 -12.00
N ARG A 169 8.33 -15.56 -11.96
CA ARG A 169 8.52 -16.29 -10.70
C ARG A 169 9.57 -15.62 -9.82
N GLU A 170 10.70 -15.23 -10.40
CA GLU A 170 11.79 -14.58 -9.67
C GLU A 170 11.39 -13.18 -9.18
N LYS A 171 10.76 -12.38 -10.04
CA LYS A 171 10.17 -11.08 -9.69
C LYS A 171 9.20 -11.21 -8.52
N ALA A 172 8.26 -12.16 -8.57
CA ALA A 172 7.31 -12.42 -7.50
C ALA A 172 8.00 -12.88 -6.20
N ALA A 173 9.02 -13.74 -6.29
CA ALA A 173 9.80 -14.17 -5.13
C ALA A 173 10.52 -13.00 -4.44
N THR A 174 11.10 -12.06 -5.21
CA THR A 174 11.70 -10.83 -4.67
C THR A 174 10.68 -9.96 -3.95
N VAL A 175 9.48 -9.79 -4.53
CA VAL A 175 8.40 -9.04 -3.88
C VAL A 175 7.94 -9.73 -2.59
N MET A 176 7.76 -11.05 -2.60
CA MET A 176 7.40 -11.82 -1.40
C MET A 176 8.45 -11.70 -0.28
N ALA A 177 9.74 -11.69 -0.61
CA ALA A 177 10.79 -11.44 0.38
C ALA A 177 10.70 -10.02 0.98
N THR A 178 10.36 -9.02 0.15
CA THR A 178 10.11 -7.65 0.63
C THR A 178 8.89 -7.61 1.56
N MET A 179 7.82 -8.30 1.20
CA MET A 179 6.62 -8.41 2.03
C MET A 179 6.91 -9.04 3.39
N GLN A 180 7.64 -10.16 3.42
CA GLN A 180 8.08 -10.80 4.67
C GLN A 180 8.88 -9.82 5.55
N ALA A 181 9.88 -9.14 4.98
CA ALA A 181 10.70 -8.18 5.71
C ALA A 181 9.88 -7.02 6.31
N ARG A 182 8.80 -6.61 5.64
CA ARG A 182 7.88 -5.56 6.15
C ARG A 182 6.98 -6.09 7.26
N LEU A 183 6.46 -7.31 7.16
CA LEU A 183 5.72 -7.97 8.25
C LEU A 183 6.60 -8.10 9.50
N ASP A 184 7.83 -8.60 9.34
CA ASP A 184 8.80 -8.73 10.42
C ASP A 184 9.09 -7.37 11.08
N GLY A 185 9.27 -6.32 10.27
CA GLY A 185 9.50 -4.97 10.75
C GLY A 185 8.30 -4.34 11.49
N LEU A 186 7.08 -4.73 11.13
CA LEU A 186 5.84 -4.37 11.83
C LEU A 186 5.57 -5.27 13.04
N GLN A 187 6.37 -6.31 13.25
CA GLN A 187 6.24 -7.28 14.33
C GLN A 187 4.92 -8.10 14.25
N VAL A 188 4.49 -8.43 13.02
CA VAL A 188 3.31 -9.26 12.71
C VAL A 188 3.71 -10.40 11.76
N GLY A 189 2.84 -11.41 11.63
CA GLY A 189 3.08 -12.55 10.76
C GLY A 189 2.03 -12.70 9.65
N TRP A 190 2.28 -13.64 8.74
CA TRP A 190 1.31 -14.00 7.70
C TRP A 190 -0.05 -14.44 8.27
N ALA A 191 -0.07 -15.07 9.45
CA ALA A 191 -1.30 -15.46 10.13
C ALA A 191 -2.21 -14.27 10.51
N ASP A 192 -1.67 -13.06 10.57
CA ASP A 192 -2.41 -11.83 10.87
C ASP A 192 -2.91 -11.13 9.59
N VAL A 193 -2.50 -11.59 8.40
CA VAL A 193 -2.88 -11.00 7.10
C VAL A 193 -4.30 -11.44 6.73
N THR A 194 -5.17 -10.47 6.48
CA THR A 194 -6.56 -10.72 6.05
C THR A 194 -6.73 -10.59 4.55
N THR A 195 -5.89 -9.79 3.88
CA THR A 195 -5.99 -9.58 2.43
C THR A 195 -4.62 -9.37 1.80
N VAL A 196 -4.40 -10.02 0.66
CA VAL A 196 -3.23 -9.86 -0.20
C VAL A 196 -3.67 -9.34 -1.56
N ASP A 197 -3.19 -8.16 -1.96
CA ASP A 197 -3.47 -7.62 -3.28
C ASP A 197 -2.25 -7.84 -4.19
N VAL A 198 -2.49 -8.46 -5.35
CA VAL A 198 -1.48 -8.73 -6.38
C VAL A 198 -1.77 -7.88 -7.61
N TYR A 199 -0.73 -7.23 -8.13
CA TYR A 199 -0.80 -6.32 -9.26
C TYR A 199 0.15 -6.79 -10.36
N THR A 200 -0.44 -7.43 -11.35
CA THR A 200 0.27 -7.78 -12.59
C THR A 200 -0.74 -7.94 -13.73
N ILE A 201 -0.31 -7.69 -14.96
CA ILE A 201 -1.11 -8.00 -16.15
C ILE A 201 -0.79 -9.38 -16.73
N HIS A 202 0.22 -10.05 -16.16
CA HIS A 202 0.64 -11.37 -16.58
C HIS A 202 -0.21 -12.44 -15.91
N ILE A 203 -0.27 -13.63 -16.51
CA ILE A 203 -1.08 -14.73 -15.98
C ILE A 203 -0.54 -15.13 -14.60
N LEU A 204 -1.38 -15.00 -13.57
CA LEU A 204 -0.97 -15.24 -12.18
C LEU A 204 -0.85 -16.72 -11.81
N GLN A 205 -1.62 -17.60 -12.48
CA GLN A 205 -1.78 -19.01 -12.08
C GLN A 205 -0.45 -19.79 -11.92
N PRO A 206 0.56 -19.64 -12.80
CA PRO A 206 1.85 -20.34 -12.65
C PRO A 206 2.66 -19.94 -11.40
N HIS A 207 2.35 -18.79 -10.80
CA HIS A 207 3.06 -18.22 -9.65
C HIS A 207 2.24 -18.32 -8.36
N LEU A 208 0.91 -18.37 -8.50
CA LEU A 208 -0.02 -18.32 -7.38
C LEU A 208 0.25 -19.40 -6.33
N THR A 209 0.30 -20.67 -6.73
CA THR A 209 0.41 -21.76 -5.75
C THR A 209 1.81 -21.87 -5.14
N ALA A 210 2.86 -21.92 -5.96
CA ALA A 210 4.21 -22.21 -5.48
C ALA A 210 4.91 -21.00 -4.84
N THR A 211 4.67 -19.79 -5.34
CA THR A 211 5.43 -18.58 -4.94
C THR A 211 4.65 -17.71 -3.96
N ILE A 212 3.33 -17.62 -4.11
CA ILE A 212 2.49 -16.77 -3.26
C ILE A 212 1.90 -17.62 -2.12
N LEU A 213 0.98 -18.53 -2.44
CA LEU A 213 0.25 -19.34 -1.45
C LEU A 213 1.17 -20.26 -0.64
N GLY A 214 2.21 -20.83 -1.27
CA GLY A 214 3.18 -21.68 -0.58
C GLY A 214 3.97 -20.97 0.51
N VAL A 215 4.24 -19.67 0.34
CA VAL A 215 5.00 -18.84 1.30
C VAL A 215 4.11 -18.37 2.45
N MET A 216 2.84 -18.09 2.18
CA MET A 216 1.87 -17.58 3.16
C MET A 216 1.60 -18.56 4.32
N ARG A 217 2.03 -19.83 4.19
CA ARG A 217 1.84 -20.94 5.16
C ARG A 217 0.35 -21.26 5.43
N PRO A 218 0.01 -22.42 6.04
CA PRO A 218 -1.39 -22.88 6.20
C PRO A 218 -2.24 -22.10 7.21
N SER A 219 -1.76 -20.98 7.74
CA SER A 219 -2.44 -20.25 8.81
C SER A 219 -3.43 -19.26 8.21
N THR A 220 -4.66 -19.76 7.99
CA THR A 220 -5.88 -19.05 7.58
C THR A 220 -6.11 -18.84 6.07
N LEU A 221 -7.39 -18.90 5.67
CA LEU A 221 -7.83 -18.60 4.31
C LEU A 221 -7.53 -17.11 4.06
N HIS A 222 -6.50 -16.83 3.27
CA HIS A 222 -6.20 -15.48 2.83
C HIS A 222 -6.93 -15.17 1.53
N ASP A 223 -7.61 -14.03 1.47
CA ASP A 223 -8.15 -13.53 0.22
C ASP A 223 -7.01 -12.97 -0.63
N VAL A 224 -6.71 -13.64 -1.74
CA VAL A 224 -5.82 -13.12 -2.77
C VAL A 224 -6.67 -12.38 -3.80
N HIS A 225 -6.53 -11.06 -3.84
CA HIS A 225 -7.15 -10.24 -4.86
C HIS A 225 -6.17 -9.96 -5.98
N TRP A 226 -6.49 -10.43 -7.17
CA TRP A 226 -5.73 -10.07 -8.36
C TRP A 226 -6.37 -8.86 -9.03
N PHE A 227 -5.66 -7.74 -9.02
CA PHE A 227 -5.99 -6.57 -9.82
C PHE A 227 -5.24 -6.66 -11.15
N TYR A 228 -5.98 -6.72 -12.26
CA TYR A 228 -5.41 -6.71 -13.60
C TYR A 228 -4.83 -5.32 -13.92
N SER A 229 -3.59 -5.12 -13.50
CA SER A 229 -2.95 -3.82 -13.33
C SER A 229 -1.44 -3.94 -13.42
N ARG A 230 -0.76 -2.84 -13.75
CA ARG A 230 0.71 -2.75 -13.74
C ARG A 230 1.19 -1.97 -12.50
N PRO A 231 2.40 -2.25 -12.02
CA PRO A 231 3.15 -1.31 -11.17
C PRO A 231 3.23 0.10 -11.80
N PRO A 232 3.51 1.15 -11.02
CA PRO A 232 3.42 2.54 -11.48
C PRO A 232 4.65 3.00 -12.27
N ILE A 233 5.69 2.17 -12.36
CA ILE A 233 6.96 2.46 -13.04
C ILE A 233 7.08 1.55 -14.27
N ILE A 234 7.57 2.10 -15.37
CA ILE A 234 7.88 1.36 -16.61
C ILE A 234 8.84 0.21 -16.30
N ASP A 235 8.63 -0.93 -16.96
CA ASP A 235 9.44 -2.18 -16.87
C ASP A 235 9.39 -2.93 -15.53
N VAL A 236 8.68 -2.40 -14.53
CA VAL A 236 8.30 -3.13 -13.31
C VAL A 236 7.02 -3.91 -13.62
N GLU A 237 7.02 -5.22 -13.39
CA GLU A 237 6.01 -6.14 -13.96
C GLU A 237 5.17 -6.86 -12.88
N PHE A 238 5.58 -6.79 -11.62
CA PHE A 238 4.89 -7.43 -10.52
C PHE A 238 4.98 -6.58 -9.24
N GLU A 239 3.84 -6.29 -8.62
CA GLU A 239 3.75 -5.59 -7.34
C GLU A 239 2.75 -6.28 -6.41
N MET A 240 2.99 -6.19 -5.11
CA MET A 240 2.05 -6.63 -4.08
C MET A 240 1.92 -5.59 -2.98
N ASP A 241 0.74 -5.53 -2.38
CA ASP A 241 0.51 -4.98 -1.05
C ASP A 241 -0.30 -5.96 -0.21
N MET A 242 -0.44 -5.68 1.09
CA MET A 242 -1.32 -6.47 1.94
C MET A 242 -1.76 -5.70 3.17
N ARG A 243 -2.72 -6.28 3.87
CA ARG A 243 -3.24 -5.73 5.12
C ARG A 243 -3.76 -6.82 6.03
N GLY A 244 -3.71 -6.54 7.33
CA GLY A 244 -4.50 -7.21 8.35
C GLY A 244 -5.49 -6.20 8.92
N VAL A 245 -6.76 -6.29 8.55
CA VAL A 245 -7.80 -5.36 9.02
C VAL A 245 -9.07 -6.12 9.39
N ARG A 246 -9.82 -5.59 10.35
CA ARG A 246 -11.13 -6.16 10.74
C ARG A 246 -12.29 -5.52 10.01
N HIS A 247 -12.08 -4.31 9.50
CA HIS A 247 -13.13 -3.48 8.94
C HIS A 247 -12.70 -2.92 7.59
N GLU A 248 -13.48 -3.26 6.57
CA GLU A 248 -13.44 -2.62 5.26
C GLU A 248 -14.77 -1.89 5.02
N ILE A 249 -14.69 -0.64 4.60
CA ILE A 249 -15.85 0.20 4.33
C ILE A 249 -15.83 0.61 2.87
N ARG A 250 -17.00 0.56 2.20
CA ARG A 250 -17.19 1.20 0.89
C ARG A 250 -17.85 2.54 1.08
N LEU A 251 -17.16 3.61 0.73
CA LEU A 251 -17.63 4.97 0.86
C LEU A 251 -18.12 5.49 -0.51
N PRO A 252 -19.43 5.74 -0.69
CA PRO A 252 -19.92 6.41 -1.89
C PRO A 252 -19.41 7.84 -1.96
N THR A 253 -18.85 8.25 -3.09
CA THR A 253 -18.28 9.59 -3.29
C THR A 253 -19.21 10.55 -4.03
N THR A 254 -20.29 10.03 -4.60
CA THR A 254 -21.43 10.80 -5.10
C THR A 254 -22.51 10.85 -4.01
N ARG A 255 -22.92 12.04 -3.59
CA ARG A 255 -24.15 12.23 -2.81
C ARG A 255 -25.37 12.20 -3.72
#